data_AF-A0A7R9LDX5-F1
#
_entry.id   AF-A0A7R9LDX5-F1
#
_cell.length_a   1.000
_cell.length_b   1.000
_cell.length_c   1.000
_cell.angle_alpha   90.00
_cell.angle_beta   90.00
_cell.angle_gamma   90.00
#
_symmetry.space_group_name_H-M   'P 1'
#
loop_
_entity.id
_entity.type
_entity.pdbx_description
1 polymer ?
#
loop_
_entity_poly.entity_id
_entity_poly.type
_entity_poly.pdbx_seq_one_letter_code
_entity_poly.pdbx_strand_id
1 'polypeptide(L)'
;MESGVIPDEDITASSSYSQHSVGPQNARLNRELSGGAWCPLKQLNDRESGTEWIQVNLRDQYVVTGIAIQGRFGNGVGVEYVEGFWIEYSRDNGSTWHKWTDQNGDHKFHGNTDTYTVLNHELSHPLVGINLIRVVPFASHQRTTCLRLELFGCKQRDIPVVYSMPDGYKSGRFGDLVDMTYDGREDSHGYLSGGIGQLVDGIRGDDNYKVNKGYEWIGWKSDGEPNILGIGQLVDGIRGDDNYKVNKGYEWIGWKSDGEPNSSIQIIFQFLKTENFTSAVFHCHNIYSQDMEVFSSAKVWFSFDGKVWSKRPVEFSYMADNVIDRARDVVIHLHHRIAKFVKFDLKFAKKWILISEVSFKLTAIEDNYTQSDAHLEAVHHLTPITTAAINNNRSSLTEFIVLVSFALVFTIIFSASIVLLRLHMRRKEKSGHIVVCMKV
;
A
#
# COMPACT_ATOMS: atom_id res chain seq x y z
N MET A 1 -8.59 -22.17 15.42
CA MET A 1 -9.15 -23.53 15.27
C MET A 1 -9.36 -24.17 16.64
N GLU A 2 -8.30 -24.39 17.41
CA GLU A 2 -8.30 -24.99 18.75
C GLU A 2 -9.18 -24.21 19.74
N SER A 3 -9.20 -22.88 19.61
CA SER A 3 -10.02 -21.98 20.44
C SER A 3 -11.54 -22.22 20.34
N GLY A 4 -12.02 -22.86 19.27
CA GLY A 4 -13.45 -23.03 19.01
C GLY A 4 -14.15 -21.80 18.42
N VAL A 5 -13.41 -20.71 18.13
CA VAL A 5 -13.97 -19.49 17.50
C VAL A 5 -14.57 -19.78 16.13
N ILE A 6 -13.90 -20.62 15.34
CA ILE A 6 -14.43 -21.12 14.06
C ILE A 6 -15.38 -22.28 14.41
N PRO A 7 -16.68 -22.21 14.12
CA PRO A 7 -17.64 -23.28 14.40
C PRO A 7 -17.46 -24.49 13.47
N ASP A 8 -18.00 -25.65 13.85
CA ASP A 8 -17.81 -26.91 13.09
C ASP A 8 -18.38 -26.83 11.66
N GLU A 9 -19.46 -26.08 11.46
CA GLU A 9 -20.10 -25.86 10.15
C GLU A 9 -19.22 -25.09 9.16
N ASP A 10 -18.22 -24.36 9.66
CA ASP A 10 -17.26 -23.62 8.83
C ASP A 10 -16.03 -24.46 8.47
N ILE A 11 -15.95 -25.71 8.95
CA ILE A 11 -14.86 -26.63 8.65
C ILE A 11 -15.42 -27.74 7.76
N THR A 12 -15.04 -27.73 6.50
CA THR A 12 -15.53 -28.68 5.48
C THR A 12 -14.35 -29.39 4.82
N ALA A 13 -14.59 -30.50 4.13
CA ALA A 13 -13.54 -31.22 3.41
C ALA A 13 -14.07 -31.80 2.10
N SER A 14 -13.15 -32.12 1.19
CA SER A 14 -13.44 -32.86 -0.05
C SER A 14 -14.11 -34.20 0.21
N SER A 15 -13.62 -34.91 1.22
CA SER A 15 -14.16 -36.20 1.66
C SER A 15 -13.75 -36.50 3.11
N SER A 16 -14.31 -37.56 3.68
CA SER A 16 -13.89 -38.08 4.97
C SER A 16 -14.11 -39.59 5.01
N TYR A 17 -13.15 -40.34 5.57
CA TYR A 17 -13.30 -41.80 5.71
C TYR A 17 -14.52 -42.17 6.57
N SER A 18 -14.78 -41.39 7.61
CA SER A 18 -16.01 -41.45 8.40
C SER A 18 -16.34 -40.06 8.92
N GLN A 19 -17.52 -39.54 8.55
CA GLN A 19 -17.94 -38.19 8.93
C GLN A 19 -17.96 -37.97 10.45
N HIS A 20 -18.36 -38.99 11.23
CA HIS A 20 -18.42 -38.86 12.69
C HIS A 20 -17.05 -39.04 13.35
N SER A 21 -16.28 -40.05 12.91
CA SER A 21 -15.02 -40.41 13.57
C SER A 21 -13.88 -39.49 13.16
N VAL A 22 -13.72 -39.24 11.87
CA VAL A 22 -12.57 -38.52 11.30
C VAL A 22 -13.01 -37.46 10.29
N GLY A 23 -14.13 -36.81 10.58
CA GLY A 23 -14.66 -35.69 9.80
C GLY A 23 -13.87 -34.40 10.03
N PRO A 24 -14.10 -33.38 9.18
CA PRO A 24 -13.41 -32.08 9.24
C PRO A 24 -13.53 -31.39 10.60
N GLN A 25 -14.65 -31.54 11.32
CA GLN A 25 -14.86 -30.95 12.64
C GLN A 25 -13.85 -31.45 13.70
N ASN A 26 -13.23 -32.61 13.48
CA ASN A 26 -12.23 -33.20 14.36
C ASN A 26 -10.79 -32.75 14.02
N ALA A 27 -10.60 -31.86 13.04
CA ALA A 27 -9.29 -31.39 12.57
C ALA A 27 -8.68 -30.25 13.40
N ARG A 28 -9.20 -29.95 14.58
CA ARG A 28 -8.69 -28.85 15.42
C ARG A 28 -7.39 -29.27 16.08
N LEU A 29 -6.37 -28.42 16.02
CA LEU A 29 -5.08 -28.65 16.70
C LEU A 29 -5.28 -29.00 18.19
N ASN A 30 -4.45 -29.91 18.72
CA ASN A 30 -4.44 -30.36 20.11
C ASN A 30 -5.77 -30.93 20.65
N ARG A 31 -6.75 -31.20 19.77
CA ARG A 31 -8.00 -31.86 20.16
C ARG A 31 -8.02 -33.31 19.71
N GLU A 32 -8.42 -34.19 20.63
CA GLU A 32 -8.57 -35.64 20.42
C GLU A 32 -10.05 -36.03 20.55
N LEU A 33 -10.91 -35.41 19.74
CA LEU A 33 -12.34 -35.75 19.71
C LEU A 33 -12.58 -36.90 18.72
N SER A 34 -13.43 -37.85 19.10
CA SER A 34 -13.77 -39.03 18.29
C SER A 34 -12.52 -39.79 17.81
N GLY A 35 -12.26 -39.84 16.49
CA GLY A 35 -11.09 -40.48 15.90
C GLY A 35 -9.80 -39.66 15.96
N GLY A 36 -9.88 -38.40 16.39
CA GLY A 36 -8.74 -37.54 16.77
C GLY A 36 -8.14 -36.67 15.66
N ALA A 37 -8.71 -36.66 14.45
CA ALA A 37 -8.26 -35.81 13.33
C ALA A 37 -9.30 -35.80 12.20
N TRP A 38 -9.06 -35.03 11.13
CA TRP A 38 -9.67 -35.28 9.83
C TRP A 38 -8.82 -36.25 9.00
N CYS A 39 -9.46 -37.20 8.33
CA CYS A 39 -8.81 -38.11 7.38
C CYS A 39 -9.66 -38.23 6.11
N PRO A 40 -9.11 -38.00 4.90
CA PRO A 40 -9.83 -38.17 3.65
C PRO A 40 -10.27 -39.63 3.45
N LEU A 41 -11.26 -39.82 2.57
CA LEU A 41 -11.83 -41.14 2.26
C LEU A 41 -10.83 -42.06 1.58
N LYS A 42 -10.04 -41.52 0.65
CA LYS A 42 -9.05 -42.26 -0.12
C LYS A 42 -7.68 -42.13 0.52
N GLN A 43 -6.90 -43.21 0.43
CA GLN A 43 -5.46 -43.11 0.66
C GLN A 43 -4.84 -42.21 -0.42
N LEU A 44 -3.80 -41.49 -0.05
CA LEU A 44 -3.08 -40.61 -0.97
C LEU A 44 -1.77 -41.26 -1.39
N ASN A 45 -1.33 -40.94 -2.60
CA ASN A 45 0.01 -41.17 -3.14
C ASN A 45 0.39 -39.96 -4.00
N ASP A 46 1.54 -40.02 -4.68
CA ASP A 46 2.02 -38.91 -5.50
C ASP A 46 1.03 -38.48 -6.60
N ARG A 47 0.30 -39.43 -7.21
CA ARG A 47 -0.68 -39.16 -8.28
C ARG A 47 -2.00 -38.59 -7.75
N GLU A 48 -2.39 -38.98 -6.54
CA GLU A 48 -3.65 -38.55 -5.91
C GLU A 48 -3.46 -37.31 -5.02
N SER A 49 -2.22 -36.91 -4.75
CA SER A 49 -1.90 -35.67 -4.05
C SER A 49 -2.55 -34.49 -4.76
N GLY A 50 -3.27 -33.66 -4.02
CA GLY A 50 -4.03 -32.54 -4.59
C GLY A 50 -5.50 -32.79 -4.90
N THR A 51 -5.97 -34.03 -4.76
CA THR A 51 -7.40 -34.35 -4.96
C THR A 51 -8.24 -34.16 -3.71
N GLU A 52 -7.61 -34.20 -2.53
CA GLU A 52 -8.26 -34.05 -1.24
C GLU A 52 -7.86 -32.74 -0.58
N TRP A 53 -8.76 -32.12 0.18
CA TRP A 53 -8.54 -30.87 0.89
C TRP A 53 -9.43 -30.77 2.12
N ILE A 54 -8.96 -30.03 3.13
CA ILE A 54 -9.81 -29.50 4.20
C ILE A 54 -9.88 -27.98 4.06
N GLN A 55 -11.07 -27.43 4.18
CA GLN A 55 -11.38 -26.03 3.99
C GLN A 55 -11.91 -25.43 5.27
N VAL A 56 -11.46 -24.21 5.55
CA VAL A 56 -11.92 -23.40 6.66
C VAL A 56 -12.54 -22.12 6.10
N ASN A 57 -13.78 -21.85 6.51
CA ASN A 57 -14.46 -20.60 6.26
C ASN A 57 -14.22 -19.64 7.43
N LEU A 58 -13.64 -18.47 7.14
CA LEU A 58 -13.31 -17.46 8.14
C LEU A 58 -14.45 -16.47 8.37
N ARG A 59 -15.53 -16.52 7.57
CA ARG A 59 -16.72 -15.63 7.51
C ARG A 59 -16.45 -14.16 7.19
N ASP A 60 -15.31 -13.64 7.61
CA ASP A 60 -14.80 -12.30 7.33
C ASP A 60 -13.47 -12.39 6.56
N GLN A 61 -12.94 -11.24 6.16
CA GLN A 61 -11.60 -11.14 5.60
C GLN A 61 -10.53 -11.16 6.70
N TYR A 62 -9.51 -11.99 6.51
CA TYR A 62 -8.38 -12.15 7.42
C TYR A 62 -7.04 -11.96 6.69
N VAL A 63 -6.04 -11.57 7.48
CA VAL A 63 -4.63 -11.68 7.14
C VAL A 63 -4.08 -12.89 7.88
N VAL A 64 -3.73 -13.96 7.15
CA VAL A 64 -3.16 -15.19 7.72
C VAL A 64 -1.64 -15.17 7.53
N THR A 65 -0.90 -15.32 8.62
CA THR A 65 0.58 -15.23 8.66
C THR A 65 1.25 -16.58 8.91
N GLY A 66 0.49 -17.60 9.30
CA GLY A 66 1.05 -18.91 9.61
C GLY A 66 0.01 -20.00 9.75
N ILE A 67 0.49 -21.23 9.76
CA ILE A 67 -0.30 -22.44 9.96
C ILE A 67 0.47 -23.42 10.85
N ALA A 68 -0.22 -24.09 11.77
CA ALA A 68 0.31 -25.26 12.44
C ALA A 68 -0.41 -26.50 11.95
N ILE A 69 0.31 -27.61 11.87
CA ILE A 69 -0.25 -28.93 11.55
C ILE A 69 0.21 -29.99 12.55
N GLN A 70 -0.61 -31.02 12.73
CA GLN A 70 -0.34 -32.14 13.62
C GLN A 70 -1.00 -33.40 13.05
N GLY A 71 -0.36 -34.56 13.21
CA GLY A 71 -0.93 -35.85 12.81
C GLY A 71 -2.08 -36.31 13.71
N ARG A 72 -2.59 -37.50 13.45
CA ARG A 72 -3.64 -38.15 14.27
C ARG A 72 -2.99 -39.01 15.35
N PHE A 73 -2.96 -38.53 16.59
CA PHE A 73 -2.44 -39.32 17.71
C PHE A 73 -3.45 -40.39 18.14
N GLY A 74 -4.74 -40.06 18.23
CA GLY A 74 -5.81 -41.05 18.45
C GLY A 74 -5.59 -41.88 19.72
N ASN A 75 -5.27 -41.22 20.83
CA ASN A 75 -4.90 -41.84 22.12
C ASN A 75 -3.74 -42.85 22.02
N GLY A 76 -2.77 -42.62 21.13
CA GLY A 76 -1.59 -43.47 20.94
C GLY A 76 -1.80 -44.66 20.01
N VAL A 77 -3.00 -44.82 19.45
CA VAL A 77 -3.33 -45.84 18.45
C VAL A 77 -3.16 -45.30 17.02
N GLY A 78 -3.19 -43.97 16.87
CA GLY A 78 -3.01 -43.32 15.58
C GLY A 78 -1.56 -43.34 15.09
N VAL A 79 -1.43 -43.59 13.79
CA VAL A 79 -0.15 -43.67 13.06
C VAL A 79 -0.16 -42.82 11.79
N GLU A 80 -1.25 -42.09 11.55
CA GLU A 80 -1.52 -41.34 10.33
C GLU A 80 -1.18 -39.86 10.50
N TYR A 81 -0.49 -39.32 9.51
CA TYR A 81 -0.06 -37.93 9.43
C TYR A 81 0.17 -37.54 7.97
N VAL A 82 0.29 -36.24 7.72
CA VAL A 82 0.55 -35.67 6.39
C VAL A 82 2.05 -35.41 6.23
N GLU A 83 2.66 -35.86 5.13
CA GLU A 83 4.12 -35.73 4.86
C GLU A 83 4.52 -34.40 4.22
N GLY A 84 3.54 -33.72 3.65
CA GLY A 84 3.67 -32.41 3.06
C GLY A 84 2.30 -31.89 2.66
N PHE A 85 2.19 -30.61 2.39
CA PHE A 85 0.93 -30.00 1.97
C PHE A 85 1.20 -28.72 1.20
N TRP A 86 0.16 -28.17 0.58
CA TRP A 86 0.17 -26.78 0.13
C TRP A 86 -1.11 -26.08 0.54
N ILE A 87 -1.11 -24.76 0.40
CA ILE A 87 -2.24 -23.91 0.76
C ILE A 87 -2.89 -23.38 -0.51
N GLU A 88 -4.21 -23.49 -0.57
CA GLU A 88 -5.04 -22.77 -1.54
C GLU A 88 -5.96 -21.81 -0.78
N TYR A 89 -6.25 -20.65 -1.34
CA TYR A 89 -7.06 -19.64 -0.66
C TYR A 89 -7.96 -18.90 -1.63
N SER A 90 -9.00 -18.28 -1.08
CA SER A 90 -9.93 -17.45 -1.83
C SER A 90 -10.25 -16.18 -1.05
N ARG A 91 -10.44 -15.09 -1.79
CA ARG A 91 -10.89 -13.78 -1.29
C ARG A 91 -12.34 -13.49 -1.66
N ASP A 92 -12.94 -14.28 -2.55
CA ASP A 92 -14.23 -14.04 -3.19
C ASP A 92 -15.25 -15.18 -2.94
N ASN A 93 -15.18 -15.77 -1.74
CA ASN A 93 -16.07 -16.84 -1.28
C ASN A 93 -16.03 -18.09 -2.18
N GLY A 94 -14.85 -18.37 -2.75
CA GLY A 94 -14.58 -19.59 -3.51
C GLY A 94 -14.90 -19.48 -5.00
N SER A 95 -15.12 -18.28 -5.53
CA SER A 95 -15.31 -18.06 -6.97
C SER A 95 -13.98 -18.20 -7.71
N THR A 96 -12.89 -17.71 -7.11
CA THR A 96 -11.51 -17.89 -7.54
C THR A 96 -10.68 -18.49 -6.42
N TRP A 97 -9.75 -19.38 -6.80
CA TRP A 97 -8.82 -20.03 -5.90
C TRP A 97 -7.40 -19.76 -6.36
N HIS A 98 -6.56 -19.36 -5.42
CA HIS A 98 -5.15 -19.10 -5.62
C HIS A 98 -4.34 -20.12 -4.84
N LYS A 99 -3.21 -20.56 -5.41
CA LYS A 99 -2.24 -21.38 -4.72
C LYS A 99 -1.19 -20.46 -4.10
N TRP A 100 -0.93 -20.60 -2.80
CA TRP A 100 0.16 -19.85 -2.17
C TRP A 100 1.51 -20.40 -2.64
N THR A 101 2.41 -19.50 -3.01
CA THR A 101 3.79 -19.80 -3.37
C THR A 101 4.70 -18.88 -2.60
N ASP A 102 5.83 -19.38 -2.12
CA ASP A 102 6.89 -18.58 -1.54
C ASP A 102 7.56 -17.69 -2.59
N GLN A 103 8.55 -16.92 -2.14
CA GLN A 103 9.31 -16.00 -2.98
C GLN A 103 10.06 -16.70 -4.11
N ASN A 104 10.34 -18.00 -4.00
CA ASN A 104 11.04 -18.81 -5.00
C ASN A 104 10.07 -19.53 -5.97
N GLY A 105 8.76 -19.36 -5.79
CA GLY A 105 7.73 -20.10 -6.53
C GLY A 105 7.46 -21.51 -6.00
N ASP A 106 8.05 -21.90 -4.86
CA ASP A 106 7.71 -23.15 -4.20
C ASP A 106 6.40 -23.01 -3.42
N HIS A 107 5.53 -24.01 -3.50
CA HIS A 107 4.23 -24.02 -2.85
C HIS A 107 4.09 -25.12 -1.81
N LYS A 108 5.08 -26.03 -1.74
CA LYS A 108 4.97 -27.25 -0.95
C LYS A 108 5.67 -27.09 0.39
N PHE A 109 4.89 -27.19 1.46
CA PHE A 109 5.39 -27.29 2.82
C PHE A 109 5.74 -28.74 3.15
N HIS A 110 6.81 -28.93 3.92
CA HIS A 110 7.07 -30.22 4.56
C HIS A 110 6.05 -30.47 5.68
N GLY A 111 5.62 -31.72 5.83
CA GLY A 111 4.62 -32.13 6.81
C GLY A 111 5.22 -32.71 8.09
N ASN A 112 4.39 -33.40 8.87
CA ASN A 112 4.84 -34.09 10.07
C ASN A 112 5.62 -35.38 9.73
N THR A 113 6.44 -35.83 10.68
CA THR A 113 7.12 -37.14 10.67
C THR A 113 6.57 -38.10 11.73
N ASP A 114 5.66 -37.62 12.58
CA ASP A 114 4.99 -38.37 13.65
C ASP A 114 3.54 -37.89 13.82
N THR A 115 2.84 -38.43 14.83
CA THR A 115 1.42 -38.16 15.07
C THR A 115 1.11 -37.11 16.15
N TYR A 116 2.11 -36.61 16.87
CA TYR A 116 1.90 -35.80 18.08
C TYR A 116 2.65 -34.46 18.08
N THR A 117 3.74 -34.33 17.34
CA THR A 117 4.52 -33.09 17.25
C THR A 117 3.72 -32.05 16.47
N VAL A 118 3.53 -30.88 17.08
CA VAL A 118 2.97 -29.71 16.39
C VAL A 118 4.08 -29.11 15.53
N LEU A 119 3.85 -29.04 14.22
CA LEU A 119 4.76 -28.41 13.27
C LEU A 119 4.17 -27.07 12.86
N ASN A 120 4.88 -25.99 13.17
CA ASN A 120 4.50 -24.62 12.82
C ASN A 120 5.21 -24.20 11.52
N HIS A 121 4.46 -23.54 10.65
CA HIS A 121 4.97 -22.89 9.45
C HIS A 121 4.57 -21.43 9.46
N GLU A 122 5.57 -20.55 9.48
CA GLU A 122 5.38 -19.13 9.18
C GLU A 122 5.37 -18.96 7.66
N LEU A 123 4.44 -18.17 7.15
CA LEU A 123 4.39 -17.84 5.73
C LEU A 123 5.40 -16.72 5.45
N SER A 124 6.24 -16.90 4.44
CA SER A 124 7.24 -15.88 4.05
C SER A 124 6.62 -14.56 3.57
N HIS A 125 5.36 -14.59 3.16
CA HIS A 125 4.48 -13.44 3.00
C HIS A 125 3.06 -13.83 3.41
N PRO A 126 2.28 -12.91 4.00
CA PRO A 126 0.97 -13.22 4.52
C PRO A 126 -0.09 -13.36 3.43
N LEU A 127 -1.10 -14.18 3.70
CA LEU A 127 -2.32 -14.28 2.91
C LEU A 127 -3.28 -13.17 3.32
N VAL A 128 -3.35 -12.10 2.53
CA VAL A 128 -4.17 -10.91 2.81
C VAL A 128 -5.58 -11.08 2.22
N GLY A 129 -6.62 -10.58 2.91
CA GLY A 129 -7.98 -10.47 2.36
C GLY A 129 -8.74 -11.77 2.18
N ILE A 130 -8.26 -12.88 2.74
CA ILE A 130 -8.85 -14.19 2.48
C ILE A 130 -10.09 -14.43 3.35
N ASN A 131 -11.08 -15.13 2.79
CA ASN A 131 -12.26 -15.60 3.52
C ASN A 131 -12.37 -17.13 3.55
N LEU A 132 -11.74 -17.82 2.59
CA LEU A 132 -11.61 -19.28 2.60
C LEU A 132 -10.14 -19.65 2.47
N ILE A 133 -9.76 -20.70 3.18
CA ILE A 133 -8.45 -21.34 3.08
C ILE A 133 -8.62 -22.85 3.02
N ARG A 134 -7.84 -23.49 2.16
CA ARG A 134 -7.73 -24.94 1.97
C ARG A 134 -6.33 -25.39 2.30
N VAL A 135 -6.24 -26.46 3.08
CA VAL A 135 -5.01 -27.22 3.28
C VAL A 135 -5.12 -28.48 2.44
N VAL A 136 -4.17 -28.64 1.52
CA VAL A 136 -4.19 -29.70 0.52
C VAL A 136 -3.07 -30.70 0.83
N PRO A 137 -3.39 -31.87 1.41
CA PRO A 137 -2.39 -32.88 1.77
C PRO A 137 -1.67 -33.48 0.55
N PHE A 138 -0.38 -33.73 0.74
CA PHE A 138 0.52 -34.44 -0.17
C PHE A 138 1.04 -35.72 0.51
N ALA A 139 1.18 -36.78 -0.28
CA ALA A 139 1.83 -38.01 0.14
C ALA A 139 2.73 -38.54 -0.98
N SER A 140 3.96 -38.90 -0.64
CA SER A 140 4.93 -39.42 -1.63
C SER A 140 4.65 -40.86 -2.06
N HIS A 141 4.01 -41.64 -1.20
CA HIS A 141 3.68 -43.04 -1.40
C HIS A 141 2.27 -43.33 -0.87
N GLN A 142 1.72 -44.50 -1.22
CA GLN A 142 0.36 -44.86 -0.82
C GLN A 142 0.23 -44.99 0.70
N ARG A 143 -0.52 -44.09 1.32
CA ARG A 143 -0.78 -44.08 2.76
C ARG A 143 -2.09 -43.39 3.11
N THR A 144 -2.62 -43.74 4.28
CA THR A 144 -3.68 -42.95 4.91
C THR A 144 -3.04 -41.72 5.54
N THR A 145 -3.54 -40.53 5.18
CA THR A 145 -3.12 -39.26 5.77
C THR A 145 -4.20 -38.76 6.71
N CYS A 146 -3.81 -38.08 7.78
CA CYS A 146 -4.75 -37.42 8.67
C CYS A 146 -4.13 -36.12 9.18
N LEU A 147 -4.95 -35.12 9.43
CA LEU A 147 -4.50 -33.77 9.75
C LEU A 147 -5.35 -33.17 10.87
N ARG A 148 -4.65 -32.48 11.78
CA ARG A 148 -5.18 -31.40 12.59
C ARG A 148 -4.44 -30.12 12.24
N LEU A 149 -5.12 -28.98 12.33
CA LEU A 149 -4.54 -27.69 11.97
C LEU A 149 -4.95 -26.54 12.89
N GLU A 150 -4.12 -25.50 12.88
CA GLU A 150 -4.38 -24.17 13.44
C GLU A 150 -3.93 -23.09 12.45
N LEU A 151 -4.64 -21.97 12.43
CA LEU A 151 -4.34 -20.82 11.59
C LEU A 151 -3.95 -19.63 12.48
N PHE A 152 -2.86 -18.95 12.12
CA PHE A 152 -2.39 -17.76 12.81
C PHE A 152 -2.59 -16.53 11.93
N GLY A 153 -3.09 -15.44 12.52
CA GLY A 153 -3.38 -14.23 11.78
C GLY A 153 -4.30 -13.28 12.55
N CYS A 154 -4.84 -12.30 11.85
CA CYS A 154 -5.77 -11.32 12.39
C CYS A 154 -6.88 -10.97 11.40
N LYS A 155 -8.02 -10.47 11.91
CA LYS A 155 -9.08 -9.95 11.05
C LYS A 155 -8.57 -8.72 10.30
N GLN A 156 -8.78 -8.68 8.98
CA GLN A 156 -8.34 -7.56 8.16
C GLN A 156 -9.04 -6.26 8.58
N ARG A 157 -8.24 -5.21 8.76
CA ARG A 157 -8.67 -3.84 9.02
C ARG A 157 -7.76 -2.89 8.27
N ASP A 158 -8.32 -1.81 7.76
CA ASP A 158 -7.60 -0.68 7.17
C ASP A 158 -6.70 -1.00 5.95
N ILE A 159 -6.83 -2.19 5.38
CA ILE A 159 -6.12 -2.65 4.19
C ILE A 159 -7.10 -2.71 3.01
N PRO A 160 -6.72 -2.20 1.82
CA PRO A 160 -7.53 -2.31 0.62
C PRO A 160 -7.76 -3.78 0.24
N VAL A 161 -8.88 -4.06 -0.43
CA VAL A 161 -9.22 -5.43 -0.89
C VAL A 161 -8.66 -5.74 -2.27
N VAL A 162 -8.38 -4.70 -3.06
CA VAL A 162 -7.83 -4.78 -4.43
C VAL A 162 -7.06 -3.50 -4.70
N TYR A 163 -5.96 -3.60 -5.46
CA TYR A 163 -5.40 -2.45 -6.16
C TYR A 163 -5.18 -2.74 -7.65
N SER A 164 -5.02 -1.68 -8.43
CA SER A 164 -4.77 -1.75 -9.87
C SER A 164 -3.74 -0.70 -10.28
N MET A 165 -2.78 -1.12 -11.09
CA MET A 165 -1.61 -0.31 -11.46
C MET A 165 -0.90 -0.93 -12.68
N PRO A 166 -0.07 -0.18 -13.42
CA PRO A 166 0.94 -0.82 -14.26
C PRO A 166 1.86 -1.68 -13.38
N ASP A 167 2.21 -2.88 -13.83
CA ASP A 167 3.22 -3.72 -13.18
C ASP A 167 4.58 -3.03 -13.21
N GLY A 168 5.47 -3.51 -12.36
CA GLY A 168 6.82 -3.03 -12.28
C GLY A 168 7.68 -3.43 -13.49
N TYR A 169 8.86 -2.82 -13.56
CA TYR A 169 9.77 -3.01 -14.67
C TYR A 169 10.49 -4.37 -14.59
N LYS A 170 10.31 -5.19 -15.62
CA LYS A 170 10.96 -6.50 -15.81
C LYS A 170 12.38 -6.34 -16.36
N SER A 171 13.30 -7.19 -15.91
CA SER A 171 14.64 -7.40 -16.48
C SER A 171 15.53 -6.13 -16.57
N GLY A 172 15.58 -5.36 -15.49
CA GLY A 172 16.41 -4.17 -15.38
C GLY A 172 17.81 -4.43 -14.79
N ARG A 173 18.68 -3.40 -14.79
CA ARG A 173 19.97 -3.42 -14.06
C ARG A 173 19.84 -3.67 -12.55
N PHE A 174 18.61 -3.60 -12.05
CA PHE A 174 18.23 -3.71 -10.64
C PHE A 174 17.51 -5.02 -10.30
N GLY A 175 17.39 -5.94 -11.25
CA GLY A 175 16.55 -7.14 -11.11
C GLY A 175 15.14 -6.92 -11.65
N ASP A 176 14.25 -7.86 -11.35
CA ASP A 176 12.84 -7.73 -11.61
C ASP A 176 12.21 -6.95 -10.45
N LEU A 177 11.62 -5.80 -10.75
CA LEU A 177 10.96 -4.94 -9.77
C LEU A 177 9.44 -5.03 -9.91
N VAL A 178 8.95 -6.24 -10.23
CA VAL A 178 7.54 -6.56 -10.48
C VAL A 178 6.82 -6.91 -9.20
N ASP A 179 5.50 -6.91 -9.26
CA ASP A 179 4.67 -7.44 -8.19
C ASP A 179 4.62 -8.98 -8.23
N MET A 180 5.54 -9.66 -7.54
CA MET A 180 5.67 -11.12 -7.64
C MET A 180 4.57 -11.91 -6.94
N THR A 181 3.91 -11.31 -5.94
CA THR A 181 2.82 -11.95 -5.19
C THR A 181 1.45 -11.48 -5.66
N TYR A 182 1.38 -10.72 -6.76
CA TYR A 182 0.10 -10.22 -7.26
C TYR A 182 -0.82 -11.37 -7.65
N ASP A 183 -1.93 -11.48 -6.92
CA ASP A 183 -2.89 -12.57 -7.07
C ASP A 183 -4.05 -12.22 -8.02
N GLY A 184 -3.98 -11.09 -8.72
CA GLY A 184 -5.00 -10.66 -9.68
C GLY A 184 -4.70 -11.13 -11.11
N ARG A 185 -5.13 -10.30 -12.07
CA ARG A 185 -4.84 -10.51 -13.49
C ARG A 185 -3.88 -9.43 -14.00
N GLU A 186 -2.95 -9.84 -14.84
CA GLU A 186 -2.12 -8.96 -15.67
C GLU A 186 -2.70 -8.98 -17.10
N ASP A 187 -2.94 -7.80 -17.68
CA ASP A 187 -3.34 -7.71 -19.10
C ASP A 187 -2.14 -7.76 -20.06
N SER A 188 -2.40 -7.74 -21.37
CA SER A 188 -1.34 -7.82 -22.38
C SER A 188 -0.37 -6.63 -22.39
N HIS A 189 -0.70 -5.54 -21.71
CA HIS A 189 0.11 -4.33 -21.60
C HIS A 189 0.83 -4.23 -20.25
N GLY A 190 0.74 -5.27 -19.41
CA GLY A 190 1.34 -5.27 -18.08
C GLY A 190 0.55 -4.47 -17.06
N TYR A 191 -0.76 -4.26 -17.26
CA TYR A 191 -1.61 -3.62 -16.25
C TYR A 191 -2.23 -4.65 -15.31
N LEU A 192 -1.96 -4.49 -14.01
CA LEU A 192 -2.46 -5.33 -12.93
C LEU A 192 -3.85 -4.87 -12.49
N SER A 193 -4.78 -5.80 -12.33
CA SER A 193 -6.11 -5.51 -11.79
C SER A 193 -6.75 -6.69 -11.05
N GLY A 194 -7.69 -6.38 -10.15
CA GLY A 194 -8.53 -7.40 -9.50
C GLY A 194 -7.86 -8.23 -8.41
N GLY A 195 -6.64 -7.87 -7.98
CA GLY A 195 -5.93 -8.55 -6.90
C GLY A 195 -5.17 -7.61 -5.97
N ILE A 196 -4.35 -8.23 -5.13
CA ILE A 196 -3.43 -7.64 -4.15
C ILE A 196 -2.09 -8.37 -4.23
N GLY A 197 -1.06 -7.82 -3.60
CA GLY A 197 0.31 -8.30 -3.66
C GLY A 197 1.21 -7.45 -2.77
N GLN A 198 2.45 -7.25 -3.18
CA GLN A 198 3.52 -6.74 -2.31
C GLN A 198 3.25 -5.35 -1.72
N LEU A 199 2.48 -4.48 -2.40
CA LEU A 199 2.24 -3.11 -1.90
C LEU A 199 1.45 -3.02 -0.60
N VAL A 200 0.80 -4.11 -0.18
CA VAL A 200 -0.10 -4.11 0.99
C VAL A 200 0.03 -5.40 1.81
N ASP A 201 1.14 -6.12 1.65
CA ASP A 201 1.42 -7.35 2.40
C ASP A 201 2.05 -7.06 3.78
N GLY A 202 2.39 -5.80 4.05
CA GLY A 202 2.97 -5.37 5.32
C GLY A 202 4.49 -5.54 5.40
N ILE A 203 5.14 -6.01 4.32
CA ILE A 203 6.59 -6.16 4.23
C ILE A 203 7.17 -4.85 3.68
N ARG A 204 8.06 -4.23 4.44
CA ARG A 204 8.74 -2.99 4.04
C ARG A 204 10.11 -3.32 3.48
N GLY A 205 10.45 -2.67 2.37
CA GLY A 205 11.74 -2.86 1.75
C GLY A 205 12.88 -2.17 2.47
N ASP A 206 14.06 -2.80 2.47
CA ASP A 206 15.23 -2.27 3.16
C ASP A 206 15.92 -1.11 2.42
N ASP A 207 16.67 -0.30 3.19
CA ASP A 207 17.51 0.81 2.68
C ASP A 207 18.51 0.33 1.63
N ASN A 208 19.02 -0.89 1.80
CA ASN A 208 19.84 -1.53 0.79
C ASN A 208 18.92 -2.39 -0.09
N TYR A 209 18.32 -1.78 -1.11
CA TYR A 209 17.50 -2.48 -2.12
C TYR A 209 18.20 -3.67 -2.81
N LYS A 210 19.52 -3.84 -2.61
CA LYS A 210 20.33 -5.00 -3.02
C LYS A 210 20.63 -5.96 -1.86
N VAL A 211 19.88 -6.01 -0.76
CA VAL A 211 20.11 -6.90 0.40
C VAL A 211 20.24 -8.38 0.05
N ASN A 212 19.93 -8.82 -1.19
CA ASN A 212 20.29 -10.18 -1.67
C ASN A 212 21.54 -10.28 -2.57
N LYS A 213 22.43 -9.30 -2.53
CA LYS A 213 23.84 -9.59 -2.75
C LYS A 213 24.37 -9.90 -1.37
N GLY A 214 24.77 -11.14 -1.11
CA GLY A 214 25.40 -11.61 0.13
C GLY A 214 26.69 -10.87 0.50
N TYR A 215 26.59 -9.55 0.67
CA TYR A 215 27.58 -8.67 1.28
C TYR A 215 27.56 -8.83 2.80
N GLU A 216 26.62 -9.58 3.36
CA GLU A 216 26.64 -10.02 4.76
C GLU A 216 27.56 -11.24 4.96
N TRP A 217 28.03 -11.85 3.87
CA TRP A 217 28.92 -13.01 3.88
C TRP A 217 30.27 -12.66 3.25
N ILE A 218 31.36 -12.78 4.02
CA ILE A 218 32.72 -12.84 3.46
C ILE A 218 32.89 -14.22 2.82
N GLY A 219 32.60 -14.32 1.52
CA GLY A 219 32.88 -15.52 0.73
C GLY A 219 34.36 -15.61 0.36
N TRP A 220 35.03 -16.70 0.76
CA TRP A 220 36.36 -17.04 0.26
C TRP A 220 36.21 -17.72 -1.11
N LYS A 221 36.79 -17.13 -2.15
CA LYS A 221 37.01 -17.84 -3.42
C LYS A 221 38.29 -18.66 -3.27
N SER A 222 38.21 -19.97 -3.48
CA SER A 222 39.37 -20.89 -3.47
C SER A 222 40.21 -20.76 -4.75
N ASP A 223 40.57 -19.54 -5.11
CA ASP A 223 41.48 -19.28 -6.22
C ASP A 223 42.49 -18.22 -5.80
N GLY A 224 43.37 -18.64 -4.90
CA GLY A 224 44.81 -18.32 -4.87
C GLY A 224 45.29 -16.88 -4.75
N GLU A 225 44.43 -15.86 -4.83
CA GLU A 225 44.82 -14.46 -4.83
C GLU A 225 44.48 -13.78 -3.49
N PRO A 226 45.42 -13.07 -2.84
CA PRO A 226 45.19 -12.44 -1.56
C PRO A 226 44.48 -11.10 -1.74
N ASN A 227 43.16 -11.07 -1.53
CA ASN A 227 42.44 -9.81 -1.33
C ASN A 227 42.72 -9.26 0.08
N ILE A 228 43.74 -8.40 0.17
CA ILE A 228 44.01 -7.55 1.33
C ILE A 228 43.16 -6.28 1.16
N LEU A 229 41.94 -6.24 1.70
CA LEU A 229 41.20 -4.99 1.97
C LEU A 229 40.09 -5.24 3.01
N GLY A 230 40.25 -4.65 4.20
CA GLY A 230 39.17 -4.19 5.09
C GLY A 230 38.42 -5.23 5.93
N ILE A 231 38.64 -5.21 7.25
CA ILE A 231 37.92 -6.01 8.28
C ILE A 231 36.51 -5.44 8.58
N GLY A 232 35.93 -4.66 7.66
CA GLY A 232 34.81 -3.75 7.89
C GLY A 232 33.41 -4.37 7.99
N GLN A 233 33.30 -5.69 8.04
CA GLN A 233 32.03 -6.44 8.14
C GLN A 233 32.02 -7.53 9.22
N LEU A 234 33.14 -7.74 9.94
CA LEU A 234 33.18 -8.69 11.07
C LEU A 234 32.81 -8.05 12.41
N VAL A 235 32.58 -6.73 12.43
CA VAL A 235 32.45 -5.92 13.65
C VAL A 235 31.18 -5.07 13.68
N ASP A 236 30.29 -5.19 12.69
CA ASP A 236 29.01 -4.47 12.66
C ASP A 236 27.92 -5.13 13.53
N GLY A 237 28.15 -6.37 14.00
CA GLY A 237 27.22 -7.10 14.85
C GLY A 237 26.01 -7.67 14.12
N ILE A 238 26.01 -7.63 12.78
CA ILE A 238 24.94 -8.15 11.93
C ILE A 238 25.36 -9.55 11.47
N ARG A 239 24.48 -10.55 11.68
CA ARG A 239 24.72 -11.94 11.28
C ARG A 239 23.94 -12.20 10.00
N GLY A 240 24.61 -12.62 8.93
CA GLY A 240 23.95 -12.91 7.66
C GLY A 240 22.97 -14.08 7.75
N ASP A 241 21.90 -14.01 6.97
CA ASP A 241 20.86 -15.04 6.90
C ASP A 241 21.40 -16.36 6.30
N ASP A 242 20.91 -17.50 6.78
CA ASP A 242 21.39 -18.85 6.41
C ASP A 242 20.98 -19.24 4.98
N ASN A 243 20.01 -18.53 4.38
CA ASN A 243 19.43 -18.88 3.09
C ASN A 243 19.77 -17.85 1.98
N TYR A 244 20.99 -17.93 1.44
CA TYR A 244 21.56 -16.98 0.45
C TYR A 244 20.86 -16.87 -0.93
N LYS A 245 19.73 -17.56 -1.14
CA LYS A 245 19.02 -17.63 -2.45
C LYS A 245 17.88 -16.62 -2.60
N VAL A 246 17.67 -15.73 -1.64
CA VAL A 246 16.54 -14.78 -1.65
C VAL A 246 16.57 -13.89 -2.90
N ASN A 247 15.42 -13.75 -3.56
CA ASN A 247 15.26 -12.99 -4.80
C ASN A 247 15.60 -11.51 -4.61
N LYS A 248 16.59 -11.02 -5.35
CA LYS A 248 17.09 -9.64 -5.28
C LYS A 248 15.99 -8.62 -5.57
N GLY A 249 15.65 -7.81 -4.55
CA GLY A 249 14.70 -6.71 -4.68
C GLY A 249 13.24 -7.12 -4.54
N TYR A 250 12.94 -8.31 -3.99
CA TYR A 250 11.56 -8.80 -3.79
C TYR A 250 10.63 -7.76 -3.18
N GLU A 251 11.12 -7.02 -2.18
CA GLU A 251 10.32 -6.06 -1.45
C GLU A 251 9.89 -4.85 -2.30
N TRP A 252 10.59 -4.58 -3.41
CA TRP A 252 10.45 -3.33 -4.14
C TRP A 252 9.75 -3.51 -5.48
N ILE A 253 8.62 -2.83 -5.64
CA ILE A 253 8.01 -2.60 -6.96
C ILE A 253 8.55 -1.30 -7.53
N GLY A 254 8.98 -1.33 -8.79
CA GLY A 254 9.71 -0.24 -9.40
C GLY A 254 9.23 0.09 -10.80
N TRP A 255 8.93 1.36 -11.04
CA TRP A 255 8.53 1.87 -12.34
C TRP A 255 9.61 2.77 -12.91
N LYS A 256 9.70 2.75 -14.24
CA LYS A 256 10.65 3.55 -14.99
C LYS A 256 9.90 4.63 -15.78
N SER A 257 10.38 5.86 -15.70
CA SER A 257 9.87 6.96 -16.50
C SER A 257 10.21 6.74 -17.98
N ASP A 258 9.24 7.04 -18.85
CA ASP A 258 9.41 7.04 -20.31
C ASP A 258 10.24 8.22 -20.82
N GLY A 259 10.67 9.13 -19.93
CA GLY A 259 11.44 10.33 -20.26
C GLY A 259 10.58 11.51 -20.72
N GLU A 260 9.27 11.32 -20.87
CA GLU A 260 8.32 12.36 -21.22
C GLU A 260 8.13 13.38 -20.07
N PRO A 261 7.99 14.68 -20.38
CA PRO A 261 7.64 15.68 -19.39
C PRO A 261 6.29 15.36 -18.74
N ASN A 262 6.27 15.26 -17.41
CA ASN A 262 5.09 14.88 -16.61
C ASN A 262 4.66 13.42 -16.69
N SER A 263 5.59 12.49 -16.97
CA SER A 263 5.32 11.07 -16.73
C SER A 263 4.85 10.83 -15.29
N SER A 264 3.87 9.94 -15.14
CA SER A 264 3.31 9.55 -13.84
C SER A 264 2.80 8.11 -13.89
N ILE A 265 2.82 7.43 -12.75
CA ILE A 265 2.17 6.13 -12.58
C ILE A 265 0.84 6.33 -11.85
N GLN A 266 -0.16 5.54 -12.24
CA GLN A 266 -1.46 5.55 -11.61
C GLN A 266 -1.66 4.28 -10.79
N ILE A 267 -2.04 4.44 -9.52
CA ILE A 267 -2.37 3.33 -8.62
C ILE A 267 -3.77 3.58 -8.06
N ILE A 268 -4.68 2.63 -8.22
CA ILE A 268 -6.05 2.70 -7.71
C ILE A 268 -6.21 1.65 -6.62
N PHE A 269 -6.64 2.07 -5.43
CA PHE A 269 -6.96 1.19 -4.31
C PHE A 269 -8.47 1.14 -4.10
N GLN A 270 -9.00 -0.06 -3.87
CA GLN A 270 -10.40 -0.31 -3.54
C GLN A 270 -10.51 -0.88 -2.13
N PHE A 271 -11.47 -0.38 -1.35
CA PHE A 271 -11.78 -0.85 -0.01
C PHE A 271 -13.09 -1.66 0.01
N LEU A 272 -13.25 -2.52 1.02
CA LEU A 272 -14.43 -3.37 1.15
C LEU A 272 -15.71 -2.52 1.29
N LYS A 273 -15.65 -1.56 2.21
CA LYS A 273 -16.71 -0.61 2.52
C LYS A 273 -16.23 0.82 2.30
N THR A 274 -17.12 1.78 2.47
CA THR A 274 -16.77 3.20 2.48
C THR A 274 -15.97 3.51 3.75
N GLU A 275 -14.86 4.23 3.59
CA GLU A 275 -13.93 4.56 4.67
C GLU A 275 -13.65 6.07 4.70
N ASN A 276 -13.24 6.57 5.87
CA ASN A 276 -12.80 7.95 6.07
C ASN A 276 -11.26 8.04 6.12
N PHE A 277 -10.67 8.55 5.04
CA PHE A 277 -9.23 8.56 4.82
C PHE A 277 -8.53 9.76 5.46
N THR A 278 -7.69 9.50 6.47
CA THR A 278 -6.87 10.54 7.12
C THR A 278 -5.57 10.81 6.34
N SER A 279 -4.82 9.74 6.03
CA SER A 279 -3.57 9.83 5.28
C SER A 279 -3.24 8.50 4.59
N ALA A 280 -2.48 8.55 3.50
CA ALA A 280 -1.77 7.41 2.95
C ALA A 280 -0.27 7.55 3.20
N VAL A 281 0.42 6.44 3.48
CA VAL A 281 1.85 6.39 3.72
C VAL A 281 2.47 5.45 2.71
N PHE A 282 3.35 5.98 1.87
CA PHE A 282 4.11 5.21 0.89
C PHE A 282 5.52 5.00 1.43
N HIS A 283 5.97 3.75 1.53
CA HIS A 283 7.38 3.45 1.81
C HIS A 283 8.14 3.49 0.49
N CYS A 284 8.92 4.54 0.27
CA CYS A 284 9.60 4.81 -0.99
C CYS A 284 11.10 4.70 -0.83
N HIS A 285 11.77 4.18 -1.85
CA HIS A 285 13.23 4.24 -1.92
C HIS A 285 13.69 5.61 -2.44
N ASN A 286 14.83 6.08 -1.94
CA ASN A 286 15.53 7.27 -2.42
C ASN A 286 17.01 6.92 -2.62
N ILE A 287 17.43 6.65 -3.86
CA ILE A 287 18.84 6.45 -4.23
C ILE A 287 19.15 7.44 -5.35
N TYR A 288 19.22 8.72 -4.99
CA TYR A 288 19.32 9.81 -5.95
C TYR A 288 20.60 9.66 -6.79
N SER A 289 21.66 9.08 -6.21
CA SER A 289 22.91 8.75 -6.89
C SER A 289 22.76 7.74 -8.05
N GLN A 290 21.64 7.02 -8.11
CA GLN A 290 21.34 6.00 -9.14
C GLN A 290 20.05 6.29 -9.92
N ASP A 291 19.64 7.55 -10.02
CA ASP A 291 18.42 8.01 -10.71
C ASP A 291 17.11 7.46 -10.13
N MET A 292 17.11 7.04 -8.85
CA MET A 292 15.93 6.60 -8.10
C MET A 292 15.59 7.67 -7.07
N GLU A 293 14.38 8.22 -7.14
CA GLU A 293 13.97 9.27 -6.22
C GLU A 293 12.49 9.10 -5.88
N VAL A 294 12.12 9.53 -4.68
CA VAL A 294 10.72 9.67 -4.30
C VAL A 294 9.97 10.51 -5.34
N PHE A 295 8.71 10.16 -5.63
CA PHE A 295 7.88 10.93 -6.57
C PHE A 295 7.83 12.42 -6.21
N SER A 296 7.87 13.30 -7.20
CA SER A 296 7.96 14.76 -7.00
C SER A 296 6.64 15.37 -6.55
N SER A 297 5.53 14.76 -6.95
CA SER A 297 4.18 15.18 -6.58
C SER A 297 3.20 14.03 -6.75
N ALA A 298 2.08 14.12 -6.04
CA ALA A 298 0.98 13.19 -6.18
C ALA A 298 -0.33 13.96 -6.33
N LYS A 299 -1.22 13.46 -7.18
CA LYS A 299 -2.62 13.89 -7.24
C LYS A 299 -3.50 12.74 -6.82
N VAL A 300 -4.44 13.02 -5.91
CA VAL A 300 -5.27 11.99 -5.30
C VAL A 300 -6.75 12.26 -5.54
N TRP A 301 -7.44 11.30 -6.15
CA TRP A 301 -8.88 11.34 -6.41
C TRP A 301 -9.61 10.30 -5.59
N PHE A 302 -10.86 10.60 -5.28
CA PHE A 302 -11.72 9.77 -4.45
C PHE A 302 -12.98 9.40 -5.24
N SER A 303 -13.48 8.18 -5.05
CA SER A 303 -14.70 7.70 -5.69
C SER A 303 -15.46 6.71 -4.80
N PHE A 304 -16.78 6.68 -4.93
CA PHE A 304 -17.63 5.69 -4.26
C PHE A 304 -17.86 4.44 -5.11
N ASP A 305 -17.76 4.55 -6.43
CA ASP A 305 -18.13 3.50 -7.39
C ASP A 305 -16.98 3.07 -8.31
N GLY A 306 -15.83 3.75 -8.24
CA GLY A 306 -14.66 3.53 -9.09
C GLY A 306 -14.81 4.07 -10.51
N LYS A 307 -15.94 4.72 -10.84
CA LYS A 307 -16.26 5.24 -12.18
C LYS A 307 -16.28 6.76 -12.19
N VAL A 308 -16.97 7.37 -11.22
CA VAL A 308 -17.06 8.81 -11.08
C VAL A 308 -16.09 9.27 -10.00
N TRP A 309 -15.14 10.12 -10.38
CA TRP A 309 -14.09 10.63 -9.50
C TRP A 309 -14.37 12.05 -9.03
N SER A 310 -13.85 12.39 -7.85
CA SER A 310 -13.92 13.74 -7.29
C SER A 310 -13.41 14.81 -8.26
N LYS A 311 -14.11 15.93 -8.41
CA LYS A 311 -13.72 17.00 -9.35
C LYS A 311 -12.34 17.61 -9.10
N ARG A 312 -11.97 17.77 -7.83
CA ARG A 312 -10.70 18.38 -7.40
C ARG A 312 -9.87 17.33 -6.67
N PRO A 313 -8.65 17.04 -7.14
CA PRO A 313 -7.76 16.15 -6.42
C PRO A 313 -7.24 16.82 -5.15
N VAL A 314 -6.81 16.00 -4.20
CA VAL A 314 -5.82 16.43 -3.20
C VAL A 314 -4.48 16.44 -3.91
N GLU A 315 -3.80 17.58 -3.91
CA GLU A 315 -2.47 17.72 -4.51
C GLU A 315 -1.41 17.71 -3.40
N PHE A 316 -0.36 16.95 -3.63
CA PHE A 316 0.79 16.82 -2.75
C PHE A 316 2.05 17.08 -3.56
N SER A 317 3.02 17.76 -2.96
CA SER A 317 4.34 17.99 -3.54
C SER A 317 5.40 17.54 -2.56
N TYR A 318 6.41 16.83 -3.06
CA TYR A 318 7.55 16.35 -2.29
C TYR A 318 8.78 17.18 -2.63
N MET A 319 9.54 17.57 -1.61
CA MET A 319 10.81 18.26 -1.79
C MET A 319 11.92 17.22 -1.98
N ALA A 320 12.62 17.29 -3.11
CA ALA A 320 13.73 16.40 -3.43
C ALA A 320 14.77 16.35 -2.30
N ASP A 321 15.15 15.14 -1.89
CA ASP A 321 16.25 14.90 -0.97
C ASP A 321 17.44 14.31 -1.75
N ASN A 322 18.40 15.17 -2.06
CA ASN A 322 19.62 14.82 -2.78
C ASN A 322 20.82 14.66 -1.84
N VAL A 323 20.57 14.42 -0.55
CA VAL A 323 21.61 14.27 0.46
C VAL A 323 21.63 12.85 1.02
N ILE A 324 20.46 12.25 1.25
CA ILE A 324 20.37 10.95 1.92
C ILE A 324 19.81 9.88 0.98
N ASP A 325 20.67 8.91 0.65
CA ASP A 325 20.33 7.70 -0.09
C ASP A 325 19.77 6.62 0.86
N ARG A 326 18.48 6.72 1.21
CA ARG A 326 17.77 5.74 2.06
C ARG A 326 16.27 5.72 1.80
N ALA A 327 15.65 4.59 2.11
CA ALA A 327 14.21 4.41 2.07
C ALA A 327 13.53 5.22 3.19
N ARG A 328 12.27 5.60 2.96
CA ARG A 328 11.53 6.49 3.86
C ARG A 328 10.02 6.43 3.66
N ASP A 329 9.31 6.78 4.72
CA ASP A 329 7.86 6.97 4.67
C ASP A 329 7.50 8.36 4.14
N VAL A 330 6.69 8.38 3.08
CA VAL A 330 6.14 9.59 2.47
C VAL A 330 4.66 9.64 2.82
N VAL A 331 4.30 10.58 3.69
CA VAL A 331 2.93 10.74 4.18
C VAL A 331 2.17 11.75 3.33
N ILE A 332 1.08 11.30 2.70
CA ILE A 332 0.13 12.14 1.97
C ILE A 332 -1.12 12.31 2.83
N HIS A 333 -1.38 13.53 3.29
CA HIS A 333 -2.60 13.84 4.03
C HIS A 333 -3.82 13.85 3.11
N LEU A 334 -4.83 13.03 3.44
CA LEU A 334 -6.04 12.83 2.65
C LEU A 334 -7.24 13.62 3.19
N HIS A 335 -7.05 14.36 4.29
CA HIS A 335 -7.99 15.36 4.82
C HIS A 335 -9.39 14.80 5.14
N HIS A 336 -9.46 13.62 5.73
CA HIS A 336 -10.70 12.97 6.15
C HIS A 336 -11.73 12.81 5.02
N ARG A 337 -11.24 12.53 3.80
CA ARG A 337 -12.12 12.33 2.65
C ARG A 337 -12.76 10.96 2.74
N ILE A 338 -14.06 10.90 2.50
CA ILE A 338 -14.83 9.66 2.59
C ILE A 338 -15.00 9.07 1.19
N ALA A 339 -14.60 7.81 1.01
CA ALA A 339 -14.71 7.12 -0.28
C ALA A 339 -14.60 5.60 -0.14
N LYS A 340 -14.81 4.88 -1.24
CA LYS A 340 -14.52 3.44 -1.35
C LYS A 340 -13.29 3.17 -2.21
N PHE A 341 -12.98 4.09 -3.13
CA PHE A 341 -11.85 4.02 -4.04
C PHE A 341 -10.98 5.26 -3.90
N VAL A 342 -9.67 5.07 -3.90
CA VAL A 342 -8.67 6.14 -3.89
C VAL A 342 -7.68 5.92 -5.02
N LYS A 343 -7.48 6.93 -5.85
CA LYS A 343 -6.58 6.89 -7.00
C LYS A 343 -5.45 7.88 -6.82
N PHE A 344 -4.22 7.41 -6.95
CA PHE A 344 -3.01 8.20 -6.89
C PHE A 344 -2.37 8.26 -8.27
N ASP A 345 -2.15 9.47 -8.78
CA ASP A 345 -1.23 9.69 -9.89
C ASP A 345 0.09 10.24 -9.31
N LEU A 346 1.14 9.42 -9.32
CA LEU A 346 2.45 9.73 -8.75
C LEU A 346 3.39 10.19 -9.87
N LYS A 347 3.83 11.45 -9.81
CA LYS A 347 4.70 12.05 -10.82
C LYS A 347 6.16 11.72 -10.54
N PHE A 348 6.87 11.26 -11.56
CA PHE A 348 8.30 11.00 -11.45
C PHE A 348 9.09 12.27 -11.08
N ALA A 349 10.02 12.15 -10.12
CA ALA A 349 11.06 13.15 -9.88
C ALA A 349 12.31 12.86 -10.73
N LYS A 350 12.62 11.57 -10.89
CA LYS A 350 13.76 11.04 -11.65
C LYS A 350 13.33 9.88 -12.55
N LYS A 351 14.29 9.06 -12.98
CA LYS A 351 14.06 7.94 -13.90
C LYS A 351 13.27 6.81 -13.25
N TRP A 352 13.37 6.62 -11.94
CA TRP A 352 12.75 5.51 -11.22
C TRP A 352 11.97 5.99 -10.00
N ILE A 353 10.81 5.36 -9.77
CA ILE A 353 10.09 5.36 -8.49
C ILE A 353 10.10 3.92 -7.99
N LEU A 354 10.50 3.70 -6.73
CA LEU A 354 10.43 2.40 -6.05
C LEU A 354 9.55 2.52 -4.82
N ILE A 355 8.59 1.61 -4.67
CA ILE A 355 7.65 1.55 -3.54
C ILE A 355 7.58 0.09 -3.08
N SER A 356 7.69 -0.15 -1.79
CA SER A 356 7.53 -1.49 -1.21
C SER A 356 6.19 -1.67 -0.50
N GLU A 357 5.70 -0.63 0.19
CA GLU A 357 4.50 -0.73 1.00
C GLU A 357 3.66 0.55 0.92
N VAL A 358 2.34 0.40 0.92
CA VAL A 358 1.36 1.47 0.96
C VAL A 358 0.33 1.18 2.04
N SER A 359 0.34 2.00 3.09
CA SER A 359 -0.57 1.86 4.22
C SER A 359 -1.51 3.06 4.35
N PHE A 360 -2.72 2.82 4.84
CA PHE A 360 -3.76 3.83 4.99
C PHE A 360 -4.10 4.04 6.46
N LYS A 361 -4.22 5.30 6.87
CA LYS A 361 -4.76 5.67 8.18
C LYS A 361 -6.22 6.05 8.01
N LEU A 362 -7.11 5.24 8.59
CA LEU A 362 -8.55 5.41 8.52
C LEU A 362 -9.11 5.88 9.86
N THR A 363 -10.28 6.50 9.82
CA THR A 363 -11.05 6.90 11.00
C THR A 363 -12.47 6.34 10.91
N ALA A 364 -13.10 6.12 12.06
CA ALA A 364 -14.49 5.67 12.08
C ALA A 364 -15.40 6.73 11.43
N ILE A 365 -16.35 6.28 10.62
CA ILE A 365 -17.44 7.11 10.12
C ILE A 365 -18.50 7.15 11.22
N GLU A 366 -18.84 8.33 11.73
CA GLU A 366 -19.93 8.48 12.70
C GLU A 366 -21.27 8.10 12.05
N ASP A 367 -22.12 7.36 12.77
CA ASP A 367 -23.38 6.77 12.27
C ASP A 367 -24.39 7.78 11.69
N ASN A 368 -24.17 9.09 11.89
CA ASN A 368 -25.00 10.16 11.33
C ASN A 368 -24.70 10.45 9.84
N TYR A 369 -23.68 9.83 9.24
CA TYR A 369 -23.41 9.96 7.80
C TYR A 369 -24.35 9.05 7.00
N THR A 370 -25.39 9.63 6.39
CA THR A 370 -26.23 8.85 5.46
C THR A 370 -25.50 8.65 4.12
N GLN A 371 -25.75 7.52 3.46
CA GLN A 371 -25.18 7.24 2.12
C GLN A 371 -25.64 8.29 1.08
N SER A 372 -26.81 8.92 1.31
CA SER A 372 -27.26 10.10 0.56
C SER A 372 -26.36 11.31 0.81
N ASP A 373 -25.92 11.57 2.05
CA ASP A 373 -25.01 12.68 2.36
C ASP A 373 -23.63 12.49 1.72
N ALA A 374 -23.16 11.24 1.60
CA ALA A 374 -21.92 10.90 0.89
C ALA A 374 -22.01 11.14 -0.63
N HIS A 375 -23.14 10.78 -1.24
CA HIS A 375 -23.43 11.06 -2.65
C HIS A 375 -23.67 12.56 -2.86
N LEU A 376 -24.29 13.23 -1.89
CA LEU A 376 -24.49 14.67 -1.87
C LEU A 376 -23.15 15.37 -1.75
N GLU A 377 -22.17 15.01 -0.91
CA GLU A 377 -20.84 15.65 -0.92
C GLU A 377 -20.07 15.47 -2.24
N ALA A 378 -20.16 14.29 -2.86
CA ALA A 378 -19.60 14.06 -4.20
C ALA A 378 -20.26 14.93 -5.29
N VAL A 379 -21.53 15.31 -5.09
CA VAL A 379 -22.36 16.05 -6.06
C VAL A 379 -22.56 17.55 -5.68
N HIS A 380 -22.49 17.96 -4.41
CA HIS A 380 -22.91 19.26 -3.86
C HIS A 380 -21.89 20.40 -4.04
N HIS A 381 -20.78 20.14 -4.70
CA HIS A 381 -20.04 21.21 -5.38
C HIS A 381 -20.46 21.38 -6.86
N LEU A 382 -21.69 20.98 -7.20
CA LEU A 382 -22.43 21.36 -8.41
C LEU A 382 -23.62 22.28 -8.09
N THR A 383 -23.34 23.41 -7.46
CA THR A 383 -24.08 24.64 -7.75
C THR A 383 -23.10 25.80 -7.59
N PRO A 384 -22.85 26.65 -8.60
CA PRO A 384 -22.74 28.06 -8.26
C PRO A 384 -24.10 28.40 -7.66
N ILE A 385 -24.13 28.83 -6.39
CA ILE A 385 -25.33 29.53 -5.92
C ILE A 385 -25.45 30.70 -6.90
N THR A 386 -26.47 30.69 -7.76
CA THR A 386 -27.04 31.92 -8.31
C THR A 386 -27.72 32.66 -7.16
N THR A 387 -26.93 33.10 -6.19
CA THR A 387 -27.16 34.41 -5.61
C THR A 387 -26.85 35.32 -6.77
N ALA A 388 -27.86 36.03 -7.27
CA ALA A 388 -27.64 37.25 -8.02
C ALA A 388 -26.42 37.94 -7.38
N ALA A 389 -25.35 38.10 -8.16
CA ALA A 389 -24.16 38.78 -7.71
C ALA A 389 -24.61 40.19 -7.30
N ILE A 390 -24.82 40.41 -6.00
CA ILE A 390 -24.49 41.70 -5.44
C ILE A 390 -22.98 41.76 -5.59
N ASN A 391 -22.56 42.39 -6.69
CA ASN A 391 -21.19 42.71 -7.03
C ASN A 391 -20.56 43.49 -5.88
N ASN A 392 -20.07 42.79 -4.87
CA ASN A 392 -19.11 43.33 -3.92
C ASN A 392 -17.73 43.11 -4.52
N ASN A 393 -17.46 43.90 -5.56
CA ASN A 393 -16.11 44.18 -6.04
C ASN A 393 -15.41 45.08 -5.00
N ARG A 394 -15.25 44.57 -3.76
CA ARG A 394 -14.79 45.32 -2.58
C ARG A 394 -13.32 45.06 -2.25
N SER A 395 -12.53 44.76 -3.28
CA SER A 395 -11.05 44.83 -3.24
C SER A 395 -10.52 45.84 -4.27
N SER A 396 -11.16 45.97 -5.44
CA SER A 396 -10.81 46.96 -6.47
C SER A 396 -11.35 48.37 -6.17
N LEU A 397 -12.58 48.52 -5.66
CA LEU A 397 -13.16 49.84 -5.38
C LEU A 397 -12.48 50.55 -4.21
N THR A 398 -12.02 49.81 -3.19
CA THR A 398 -11.28 50.40 -2.07
C THR A 398 -9.92 50.94 -2.51
N GLU A 399 -9.19 50.23 -3.38
CA GLU A 399 -7.95 50.75 -3.96
C GLU A 399 -8.21 51.94 -4.90
N PHE A 400 -9.29 51.89 -5.70
CA PHE A 400 -9.64 52.99 -6.61
C PHE A 400 -10.10 54.25 -5.85
N ILE A 401 -10.88 54.09 -4.78
CA ILE A 401 -11.32 55.21 -3.92
C ILE A 401 -10.12 55.82 -3.20
N VAL A 402 -9.17 55.01 -2.72
CA VAL A 402 -7.93 55.50 -2.11
C VAL A 402 -7.11 56.28 -3.15
N LEU A 403 -6.92 55.75 -4.37
CA LEU A 403 -6.18 56.43 -5.44
C LEU A 403 -6.85 57.74 -5.89
N VAL A 404 -8.18 57.75 -6.04
CA VAL A 404 -8.94 58.96 -6.41
C VAL A 404 -8.90 60.00 -5.29
N SER A 405 -8.97 59.58 -4.02
CA SER A 405 -8.85 60.49 -2.88
C SER A 405 -7.45 61.12 -2.79
N PHE A 406 -6.38 60.36 -3.04
CA PHE A 406 -5.02 60.90 -3.12
C PHE A 406 -4.85 61.87 -4.30
N ALA A 407 -5.42 61.57 -5.47
CA ALA A 407 -5.39 62.46 -6.62
C ALA A 407 -6.14 63.78 -6.35
N LEU A 408 -7.27 63.75 -5.65
CA LEU A 408 -8.03 64.94 -5.25
C LEU A 408 -7.25 65.79 -4.24
N VAL A 409 -6.62 65.17 -3.24
CA VAL A 409 -5.77 65.90 -2.28
C VAL A 409 -4.56 66.52 -3.00
N PHE A 410 -3.94 65.81 -3.93
CA PHE A 410 -2.80 66.31 -4.68
C PHE A 410 -3.17 67.50 -5.59
N THR A 411 -4.34 67.46 -6.23
CA THR A 411 -4.82 68.59 -7.05
C THR A 411 -5.20 69.81 -6.21
N ILE A 412 -5.72 69.61 -5.00
CA ILE A 412 -5.97 70.70 -4.04
C ILE A 412 -4.64 71.31 -3.56
N ILE A 413 -3.64 70.50 -3.22
CA ILE A 413 -2.32 71.01 -2.81
C ILE A 413 -1.63 71.73 -3.98
N PHE A 414 -1.73 71.19 -5.20
CA PHE A 414 -1.14 71.78 -6.39
C PHE A 414 -1.81 73.11 -6.77
N SER A 415 -3.14 73.19 -6.69
CA SER A 415 -3.86 74.45 -6.91
C SER A 415 -3.56 75.48 -5.82
N ALA A 416 -3.50 75.07 -4.55
CA ALA A 416 -3.11 75.95 -3.45
C ALA A 416 -1.68 76.49 -3.60
N SER A 417 -0.73 75.65 -4.04
CA SER A 417 0.65 76.07 -4.30
C SER A 417 0.77 76.98 -5.52
N ILE A 418 -0.03 76.77 -6.58
CA ILE A 418 -0.15 77.73 -7.70
C ILE A 418 -0.74 79.06 -7.23
N VAL A 419 -1.77 79.04 -6.39
CA VAL A 419 -2.37 80.27 -5.84
C VAL A 419 -1.37 81.00 -4.95
N LEU A 420 -0.64 80.29 -4.09
CA LEU A 420 0.43 80.86 -3.27
C LEU A 420 1.56 81.42 -4.13
N LEU A 421 1.96 80.74 -5.20
CA LEU A 421 2.93 81.24 -6.17
C LEU A 421 2.40 82.49 -6.87
N ARG A 422 1.13 82.52 -7.29
CA ARG A 422 0.52 83.72 -7.90
C ARG A 422 0.39 84.87 -6.90
N LEU A 423 0.10 84.60 -5.63
CA LEU A 423 0.09 85.61 -4.56
C LEU A 423 1.50 86.11 -4.25
N HIS A 424 2.51 85.23 -4.32
CA HIS A 424 3.91 85.60 -4.16
C HIS A 424 4.43 86.43 -5.35
N MET A 425 4.06 86.07 -6.57
CA MET A 425 4.37 86.83 -7.79
C MET A 425 3.65 88.19 -7.82
N ARG A 426 2.38 88.25 -7.36
CA ARG A 426 1.66 89.53 -7.16
C ARG A 426 2.27 90.39 -6.05
N ARG A 427 2.84 89.79 -5.00
CA ARG A 427 3.63 90.53 -4.00
C ARG A 427 4.91 91.09 -4.62
N LYS A 428 5.58 90.35 -5.51
CA LYS A 428 6.74 90.85 -6.28
C LYS A 428 6.38 91.99 -7.25
N GLU A 429 5.23 91.94 -7.92
CA GLU A 429 4.76 93.07 -8.77
C GLU A 429 4.49 94.33 -7.95
N LYS A 430 3.94 94.20 -6.73
CA LYS A 430 3.77 95.36 -5.82
C LYS A 430 5.09 95.91 -5.26
N SER A 431 6.15 95.09 -5.23
CA SER A 431 7.51 95.55 -4.91
C SER A 431 8.25 96.17 -6.10
N GLY A 432 7.69 96.12 -7.31
CA GLY A 432 8.30 96.64 -8.54
C GLY A 432 8.00 98.12 -8.87
N HIS A 433 7.17 98.80 -8.06
CA HIS A 433 6.97 100.24 -8.15
C HIS A 433 7.55 100.95 -6.93
N ILE A 434 8.87 100.92 -6.80
CA ILE A 434 9.59 102.02 -6.16
C ILE A 434 9.99 102.96 -7.29
N VAL A 435 9.19 104.01 -7.44
CA VAL A 435 9.51 105.21 -8.22
C VAL A 435 10.80 105.79 -7.66
N VAL A 436 11.83 105.84 -8.50
CA VAL A 436 12.99 106.69 -8.30
C VAL A 436 12.50 108.14 -8.39
N CYS A 437 12.33 108.79 -7.24
CA CYS A 437 12.29 110.24 -7.19
C CYS A 437 13.72 110.76 -7.12
N MET A 438 14.20 111.34 -8.22
CA MET A 438 15.28 112.33 -8.19
C MET A 438 14.89 113.49 -7.27
N LYS A 439 15.84 113.97 -6.48
CA LYS A 439 15.81 115.33 -5.96
C LYS A 439 17.22 115.90 -5.95
N VAL A 440 17.42 116.82 -6.91
CA VAL A 440 18.40 117.91 -7.10
C VAL A 440 19.88 117.56 -6.96
#